data_AF-A0A7S2GYQ4-F1
#
_entry.id   AF-A0A7S2GYQ4-F1
#
_cell.length_a   1.000
_cell.length_b   1.000
_cell.length_c   1.000
_cell.angle_alpha   90.00
_cell.angle_beta   90.00
_cell.angle_gamma   90.00
#
_symmetry.space_group_name_H-M   'P 1'
#
loop_
_entity.id
_entity.type
_entity.pdbx_description
1 polymer ?
#
loop_
_entity_poly.entity_id
_entity_poly.type
_entity_poly.pdbx_seq_one_letter_code
_entity_poly.pdbx_strand_id
1 'polypeptide(L)'
;MHNLQLLRTTLLLMTVSSRNLFVTAKSAHKHLWIVRHGQAMHNPRAEAAKEAGCTHEEFLHFMRQDDALDADLTELGEHQARTVGSKCAWDLLQLVVSSPLSRALHTADVIAPASQAKRVSVEDFR
;
A
#
# COMPACT_ATOMS: atom_id res chain seq x y z
N MET A 1 -6.69 46.83 -30.71
CA MET A 1 -7.11 45.89 -29.65
C MET A 1 -7.48 44.57 -30.31
N HIS A 2 -6.83 43.49 -29.88
CA HIS A 2 -7.15 42.05 -30.02
C HIS A 2 -7.33 41.49 -31.45
N ASN A 3 -6.26 40.94 -32.05
CA ASN A 3 -5.81 39.53 -31.96
C ASN A 3 -6.83 38.50 -32.47
N LEU A 4 -6.71 38.14 -33.75
CA LEU A 4 -7.17 36.86 -34.27
C LEU A 4 -6.31 36.49 -35.49
N GLN A 5 -5.22 35.75 -35.27
CA GLN A 5 -4.61 34.95 -36.33
C GLN A 5 -4.21 33.59 -35.77
N LEU A 6 -4.86 32.57 -36.32
CA LEU A 6 -4.33 31.22 -36.53
C LEU A 6 -2.81 31.26 -36.69
N LEU A 7 -2.08 30.30 -36.13
CA LEU A 7 -1.13 29.54 -36.94
C LEU A 7 -0.60 28.31 -36.17
N ARG A 8 -0.95 27.15 -36.73
CA ARG A 8 -0.01 26.10 -37.14
C ARG A 8 0.80 25.38 -36.04
N THR A 9 0.32 24.18 -35.76
CA THR A 9 1.09 22.92 -35.72
C THR A 9 2.50 23.07 -36.31
N THR A 10 3.52 23.02 -35.45
CA THR A 10 4.89 22.75 -35.87
C THR A 10 5.44 21.65 -34.98
N LEU A 11 5.46 20.46 -35.57
CA LEU A 11 6.19 19.28 -35.14
C LEU A 11 7.69 19.64 -35.09
N LEU A 12 8.31 19.62 -33.93
CA LEU A 12 9.77 19.69 -33.82
C LEU A 12 10.32 18.29 -33.54
N LEU A 13 10.69 17.61 -34.62
CA LEU A 13 11.48 16.39 -34.58
C LEU A 13 12.94 16.81 -34.35
N MET A 14 13.49 16.57 -33.16
CA MET A 14 14.94 16.67 -32.94
C MET A 14 15.52 15.28 -32.75
N THR A 15 16.07 14.75 -33.85
CA THR A 15 16.99 13.61 -33.85
C THR A 15 18.34 14.08 -33.33
N VAL A 16 18.65 13.76 -32.07
CA VAL A 16 20.03 13.83 -31.58
C VAL A 16 20.61 12.43 -31.58
N SER A 17 21.26 12.09 -32.69
CA SER A 17 22.27 11.05 -32.70
C SER A 17 23.51 11.61 -32.04
N SER A 18 23.81 11.13 -30.84
CA SER A 18 25.13 11.24 -30.24
C SER A 18 25.31 10.03 -29.33
N ARG A 19 26.10 9.08 -29.82
CA ARG A 19 26.65 7.98 -29.02
C ARG A 19 27.51 8.60 -27.93
N ASN A 20 26.91 8.91 -26.80
CA ASN A 20 27.62 9.06 -25.54
C ASN A 20 27.10 7.97 -24.62
N LEU A 21 28.00 7.01 -24.38
CA LEU A 21 27.86 5.92 -23.44
C LEU A 21 27.88 6.50 -22.02
N PHE A 22 26.87 7.28 -21.66
CA PHE A 22 26.58 7.56 -20.26
C PHE A 22 25.89 6.33 -19.71
N VAL A 23 26.70 5.42 -19.14
CA VAL A 23 26.22 4.53 -18.09
C VAL A 23 25.80 5.45 -16.95
N THR A 24 24.56 5.93 -17.04
CA THR A 24 23.87 6.49 -15.90
C THR A 24 23.80 5.35 -14.90
N ALA A 25 24.52 5.49 -13.79
CA ALA A 25 24.30 4.63 -12.64
C ALA A 25 22.82 4.79 -12.28
N LYS A 26 22.01 3.83 -12.74
CA LYS A 26 20.58 3.79 -12.49
C LYS A 26 20.46 3.70 -10.97
N SER A 27 20.14 4.81 -10.31
CA SER A 27 19.75 4.79 -8.90
C SER A 27 18.60 3.80 -8.80
N ALA A 28 18.89 2.59 -8.31
CA ALA A 28 17.88 1.58 -8.09
C ALA A 28 17.08 2.03 -6.88
N HIS A 29 16.01 2.78 -7.12
CA HIS A 29 15.08 3.18 -6.08
C HIS A 29 14.46 1.91 -5.46
N LYS A 30 14.42 1.87 -4.13
CA LYS A 30 13.69 0.84 -3.39
C LYS A 30 12.30 1.41 -3.07
N HIS A 31 11.28 0.61 -3.29
CA HIS A 31 9.91 0.96 -2.94
C HIS A 31 9.54 0.29 -1.62
N LEU A 32 9.06 1.08 -0.66
CA LEU A 32 8.53 0.60 0.61
C LEU A 32 7.03 0.88 0.65
N TRP A 33 6.25 -0.17 0.89
CA TRP A 33 4.80 -0.08 1.08
C TRP A 33 4.49 -0.43 2.53
N ILE A 34 3.76 0.45 3.21
CA ILE A 34 3.28 0.20 4.57
C ILE A 34 1.78 0.00 4.48
N VAL A 35 1.32 -1.19 4.86
CA VAL A 35 -0.08 -1.58 4.77
C VAL A 35 -0.54 -2.01 6.15
N ARG A 36 -1.61 -1.38 6.65
CA ARG A 36 -2.32 -1.85 7.84
C ARG A 36 -3.17 -3.07 7.44
N HIS A 37 -3.31 -4.04 8.33
CA HIS A 37 -4.23 -5.16 8.12
C HIS A 37 -5.66 -4.67 7.84
N GLY A 38 -6.45 -5.47 7.12
CA GLY A 38 -7.87 -5.20 6.93
C GLY A 38 -8.64 -5.20 8.25
N GLN A 39 -9.90 -4.77 8.23
CA GLN A 39 -10.77 -4.83 9.41
C GLN A 39 -10.77 -6.24 10.04
N ALA A 40 -10.64 -6.32 11.36
CA ALA A 40 -10.55 -7.56 12.12
C ALA A 40 -11.73 -7.70 13.07
N MET A 41 -12.06 -8.94 13.47
CA MET A 41 -13.24 -9.22 14.30
C MET A 41 -13.23 -8.50 15.66
N HIS A 42 -12.07 -8.06 16.18
CA HIS A 42 -11.96 -7.33 17.44
C HIS A 42 -12.09 -5.81 17.31
N ASN A 43 -11.86 -5.22 16.13
CA ASN A 43 -11.88 -3.76 15.95
C ASN A 43 -13.23 -3.10 15.58
N PRO A 44 -14.42 -3.74 15.62
CA PRO A 44 -15.68 -3.06 15.26
C PRO A 44 -15.93 -1.81 16.10
N ARG A 45 -15.55 -1.82 17.38
CA ARG A 45 -15.76 -0.69 18.29
C ARG A 45 -14.87 0.51 17.93
N ALA A 46 -13.57 0.28 17.69
CA ALA A 46 -12.64 1.33 17.30
C ALA A 46 -13.03 1.96 15.96
N GLU A 47 -13.39 1.15 14.96
CA GLU A 47 -13.81 1.66 13.65
C GLU A 47 -15.17 2.36 13.72
N ALA A 48 -16.15 1.84 14.47
CA ALA A 48 -17.44 2.53 14.68
C ALA A 48 -17.27 3.86 15.42
N ALA A 49 -16.40 3.93 16.43
CA ALA A 49 -16.09 5.17 17.13
C ALA A 49 -15.44 6.20 16.21
N LYS A 50 -14.55 5.76 15.31
CA LYS A 50 -13.93 6.61 14.29
C LYS A 50 -14.97 7.15 13.30
N GLU A 51 -15.88 6.32 12.82
CA GLU A 51 -16.99 6.75 11.95
C GLU A 51 -17.92 7.74 12.66
N ALA A 52 -18.11 7.59 13.97
CA ALA A 52 -18.86 8.53 14.81
C ALA A 52 -18.10 9.83 15.13
N GLY A 53 -16.84 9.97 14.69
CA GLY A 53 -16.04 11.18 14.88
C GLY A 53 -15.31 11.28 16.22
N CYS A 54 -14.95 10.15 16.86
CA CYS A 54 -14.12 10.17 18.06
C CYS A 54 -12.75 10.83 17.82
N THR A 55 -12.11 11.26 18.90
CA THR A 55 -10.76 11.79 18.85
C THR A 55 -9.74 10.71 18.45
N HIS A 56 -8.59 11.14 17.94
CA HIS A 56 -7.52 10.21 17.60
C HIS A 56 -7.03 9.40 18.81
N GLU A 57 -7.00 10.01 20.00
CA GLU A 57 -6.58 9.35 21.23
C GLU A 57 -7.57 8.26 21.67
N GLU A 58 -8.88 8.54 21.57
CA GLU A 58 -9.93 7.55 21.83
C GLU A 58 -9.86 6.37 20.85
N PHE A 59 -9.63 6.65 19.56
CA PHE A 59 -9.42 5.61 18.57
C PHE A 59 -8.23 4.71 18.93
N LEU A 60 -7.08 5.28 19.29
CA LEU A 60 -5.90 4.52 19.71
C LEU A 60 -6.13 3.78 21.03
N HIS A 61 -6.94 4.32 21.93
CA HIS A 61 -7.31 3.65 23.16
C HIS A 61 -8.14 2.38 22.88
N PHE A 62 -9.18 2.48 22.05
CA PHE A 62 -9.98 1.32 21.64
C PHE A 62 -9.15 0.28 20.89
N MET A 63 -8.32 0.71 19.94
CA MET A 63 -7.41 -0.17 19.22
C MET A 63 -6.49 -0.96 20.16
N ARG A 64 -5.90 -0.31 21.18
CA ARG A 64 -5.04 -0.99 22.17
C ARG A 64 -5.79 -1.99 23.03
N GLN A 65 -7.03 -1.68 23.41
CA GLN A 65 -7.86 -2.61 24.16
C GLN A 65 -8.23 -3.83 23.32
N ASP A 66 -8.48 -3.61 22.04
CA ASP A 66 -8.94 -4.64 21.12
C ASP A 66 -7.76 -5.49 20.56
N ASP A 67 -6.52 -4.97 20.59
CA ASP A 67 -5.28 -5.64 20.14
C ASP A 67 -4.86 -6.84 21.01
N ALA A 68 -5.42 -6.98 22.21
CA ALA A 68 -5.04 -8.02 23.18
C ALA A 68 -5.35 -9.45 22.71
N LEU A 69 -6.20 -9.61 21.68
CA LEU A 69 -6.59 -10.90 21.14
C LEU A 69 -6.19 -11.00 19.67
N ASP A 70 -5.52 -12.09 19.31
CA ASP A 70 -5.36 -12.42 17.90
C ASP A 70 -6.74 -12.78 17.33
N ALA A 71 -7.20 -12.00 16.35
CA ALA A 71 -8.50 -12.18 15.74
C ALA A 71 -8.38 -12.13 14.23
N ASP A 72 -9.25 -12.88 13.57
CA ASP A 72 -9.32 -12.98 12.13
C ASP A 72 -9.84 -11.70 11.48
N LEU A 73 -9.66 -11.61 10.16
CA LEU A 73 -10.28 -10.57 9.35
C LEU A 73 -11.80 -10.75 9.28
N THR A 74 -12.53 -9.64 9.17
CA THR A 74 -13.93 -9.68 8.74
C THR A 74 -13.99 -9.88 7.22
N GLU A 75 -15.16 -10.22 6.67
CA GLU A 75 -15.37 -10.26 5.22
C GLU A 75 -15.04 -8.92 4.55
N LEU A 76 -15.37 -7.80 5.24
CA LEU A 76 -14.99 -6.46 4.80
C LEU A 76 -13.48 -6.27 4.82
N GLY A 77 -12.79 -6.74 5.85
CA GLY A 77 -11.33 -6.70 5.95
C GLY A 77 -10.64 -7.43 4.80
N GLU A 78 -11.18 -8.58 4.38
CA GLU A 78 -10.68 -9.27 3.20
C GLU A 78 -10.95 -8.49 1.90
N HIS A 79 -12.13 -7.88 1.76
CA HIS A 79 -12.46 -7.05 0.60
C HIS A 79 -11.53 -5.84 0.50
N GLN A 80 -11.19 -5.23 1.65
CA GLN A 80 -10.19 -4.17 1.73
C GLN A 80 -8.82 -4.65 1.25
N ALA A 81 -8.37 -5.82 1.72
CA ALA A 81 -7.10 -6.42 1.31
C ALA A 81 -7.08 -6.70 -0.20
N ARG A 82 -8.13 -7.30 -0.76
CA ARG A 82 -8.27 -7.53 -2.22
C ARG A 82 -8.21 -6.23 -3.02
N THR A 83 -8.86 -5.18 -2.52
CA THR A 83 -8.87 -3.86 -3.15
C THR A 83 -7.49 -3.21 -3.16
N VAL A 84 -6.67 -3.43 -2.13
CA VAL A 84 -5.26 -3.00 -2.12
C VAL A 84 -4.43 -3.88 -3.07
N GLY A 85 -4.67 -5.18 -3.06
CA GLY A 85 -4.11 -6.16 -3.99
C GLY A 85 -4.26 -5.77 -5.47
N SER A 86 -5.40 -5.18 -5.86
CA SER A 86 -5.64 -4.79 -7.26
C SER A 86 -5.02 -3.46 -7.68
N LYS A 87 -4.55 -2.62 -6.73
CA LYS A 87 -4.10 -1.25 -7.01
C LYS A 87 -2.62 -1.11 -7.34
N CYS A 88 -1.79 -2.09 -6.99
CA CYS A 88 -0.33 -1.99 -7.17
C CYS A 88 0.23 -3.21 -7.89
N ALA A 89 1.37 -3.02 -8.56
CA ALA A 89 2.12 -4.09 -9.21
C ALA A 89 2.90 -4.90 -8.15
N TRP A 90 2.18 -5.70 -7.37
CA TRP A 90 2.75 -6.54 -6.31
C TRP A 90 3.65 -7.66 -6.85
N ASP A 91 3.58 -7.94 -8.16
CA ASP A 91 4.42 -8.94 -8.85
C ASP A 91 5.92 -8.61 -8.82
N LEU A 92 6.30 -7.38 -8.48
CA LEU A 92 7.69 -6.94 -8.32
C LEU A 92 8.17 -6.98 -6.86
N LEU A 93 7.30 -7.38 -5.92
CA LEU A 93 7.68 -7.49 -4.51
C LEU A 93 8.77 -8.54 -4.32
N GLN A 94 9.85 -8.14 -3.66
CA GLN A 94 10.95 -9.05 -3.32
C GLN A 94 10.82 -9.58 -1.90
N LEU A 95 10.16 -8.82 -1.02
CA LEU A 95 10.07 -9.10 0.40
C LEU A 95 8.72 -8.59 0.96
N VAL A 96 8.05 -9.45 1.72
CA VAL A 96 6.91 -9.11 2.56
C VAL A 96 7.32 -9.34 4.00
N VAL A 97 7.16 -8.30 4.82
CA VAL A 97 7.39 -8.37 6.27
C VAL A 97 6.06 -8.10 6.97
N SER A 98 5.67 -8.96 7.90
CA SER A 98 4.39 -8.82 8.61
C SER A 98 4.52 -9.04 10.11
N SER A 99 3.59 -8.45 10.86
CA SER A 99 3.30 -8.87 12.24
C SER A 99 2.87 -10.35 12.26
N PRO A 100 3.13 -11.10 13.35
CA PRO A 100 2.72 -12.50 13.50
C PRO A 100 1.21 -12.69 13.75
N LEU A 101 0.45 -11.60 13.85
CA LEU A 101 -0.99 -11.66 14.09
C LEU A 101 -1.72 -12.21 12.86
N SER A 102 -2.70 -13.10 13.07
CA SER A 102 -3.42 -13.83 12.03
C SER A 102 -4.02 -12.90 10.99
N ARG A 103 -4.62 -11.78 11.40
CA ARG A 103 -5.12 -10.72 10.50
C ARG A 103 -4.07 -10.11 9.59
N ALA A 104 -2.84 -9.92 10.08
CA ALA A 104 -1.76 -9.29 9.33
C ALA A 104 -1.20 -10.27 8.31
N LEU A 105 -1.01 -11.53 8.73
CA LEU A 105 -0.62 -12.63 7.84
C LEU A 105 -1.66 -12.83 6.73
N HIS A 106 -2.94 -12.93 7.08
CA HIS A 106 -4.02 -13.10 6.11
C HIS A 106 -4.12 -11.91 5.14
N THR A 107 -4.00 -10.67 5.63
CA THR A 107 -3.97 -9.49 4.74
C THR A 107 -2.80 -9.57 3.76
N ALA A 108 -1.61 -9.97 4.23
CA ALA A 108 -0.43 -10.12 3.38
C ALA A 108 -0.58 -11.24 2.34
N ASP A 109 -1.24 -12.35 2.69
CA ASP A 109 -1.54 -13.46 1.78
C ASP A 109 -2.49 -13.04 0.66
N VAL A 110 -3.50 -12.24 1.00
CA VAL A 110 -4.47 -11.72 0.01
C VAL A 110 -3.83 -10.70 -0.92
N ILE A 111 -2.97 -9.81 -0.42
CA ILE A 111 -2.36 -8.74 -1.22
C ILE A 111 -1.27 -9.26 -2.15
N ALA A 112 -0.38 -10.13 -1.65
CA ALA A 112 0.82 -10.55 -2.36
C ALA A 112 1.09 -12.04 -2.14
N PRO A 113 0.34 -12.95 -2.78
CA PRO A 113 0.38 -14.39 -2.52
C PRO A 113 1.80 -14.98 -2.39
N ALA A 114 1.98 -15.99 -1.53
CA ALA A 114 3.29 -16.50 -1.11
C ALA A 114 4.23 -16.98 -2.23
N SER A 115 3.72 -17.24 -3.42
CA SER A 115 4.52 -17.56 -4.61
C SER A 115 5.30 -16.37 -5.19
N GLN A 116 5.01 -15.14 -4.77
CA GLN A 116 5.52 -13.92 -5.42
C GLN A 116 6.74 -13.30 -4.72
N ALA A 117 6.90 -13.47 -3.41
CA ALA A 117 7.92 -12.75 -2.64
C ALA A 117 8.46 -13.56 -1.46
N LYS A 118 9.68 -13.26 -1.01
CA LYS A 118 10.21 -13.79 0.26
C LYS A 118 9.36 -13.26 1.43
N ARG A 119 9.07 -14.10 2.42
CA ARG A 119 8.23 -13.74 3.58
C ARG A 119 9.01 -13.83 4.88
N VAL A 120 8.79 -12.84 5.75
CA VAL A 120 9.34 -12.79 7.10
C VAL A 120 8.25 -12.30 8.05
N SER A 121 7.99 -13.06 9.11
CA SER A 121 7.16 -12.60 10.22
C SER A 121 8.05 -12.17 11.38
N VAL A 122 7.72 -11.05 12.03
CA VAL A 122 8.55 -10.43 13.07
C VAL A 122 7.69 -10.11 14.29
N GLU A 123 8.02 -10.74 15.43
CA GLU A 123 7.29 -10.60 16.70
C GLU A 123 7.31 -9.19 17.28
N ASP A 124 8.35 -8.41 16.99
CA ASP A 124 8.52 -7.03 17.49
C ASP A 124 7.47 -6.03 16.94
N PHE A 125 6.58 -6.48 16.04
CA PHE A 125 5.46 -5.69 15.50
C PHE A 125 4.10 -6.03 16.14
N ARG A 126 4.10 -6.56 17.37
CA ARG A 126 2.90 -6.66 18.22
C ARG A 126 2.69 -5.42 19.06
#